data_AF-A0A3C1T809-F1
#
_entry.id   AF-A0A3C1T809-F1
#
_cell.length_a   1.000
_cell.length_b   1.000
_cell.length_c   1.000
_cell.angle_alpha   90.00
_cell.angle_beta   90.00
_cell.angle_gamma   90.00
#
_symmetry.space_group_name_H-M   'P 1'
#
loop_
_entity.id
_entity.type
_entity.pdbx_description
1 polymer ?
#
loop_
_entity_poly.entity_id
_entity_poly.type
_entity_poly.pdbx_seq_one_letter_code
_entity_poly.pdbx_strand_id
1 'polypeptide(L)'
;AYAVKEKLAVSAYSSSWVNNTLSPAAYGYLVAYHSFADASFLAALLKAKFKVRFAEKEFSFNGKQFAKGTIIVLKKGNEDRLQQFVDLASAHHASVTEVSGGFVESGFDFGSEKVHLIKKPGVILLTGKGVNANAAGEVWHLFDQQLDYPVTLINAEDVDAGDLKNADVLILPDGNYKFLQNKDAGAAIKNWVQQGGKIIAFDNAAAQIARADWGFKSKKEDDDKKKDDKKDDKDAYADIKRYENRERDWIGNNIPGAIYKVELDNSHPLAFGYGSTYFTLKMSDEIYEFMKGGWNVGVIKKESQAAGFVGNRLQEKIKDGTVIGVQPLGSGSIVFFADDPIFRNFWENGKLMLANAVFLVNQ
;
A
#
# COMPACT_ATOMS: atom_id res chain seq x y z
N ALA A 1 -4.56 -17.61 -18.39
CA ALA A 1 -5.76 -17.30 -19.20
C ALA A 1 -6.39 -16.04 -18.62
N TYR A 2 -6.62 -15.01 -19.44
CA TYR A 2 -7.24 -13.76 -18.97
C TYR A 2 -8.76 -13.95 -18.86
N ALA A 3 -9.35 -13.63 -17.71
CA ALA A 3 -10.78 -13.75 -17.48
C ALA A 3 -11.51 -12.49 -17.96
N VAL A 4 -11.67 -12.37 -19.28
CA VAL A 4 -12.40 -11.26 -19.92
C VAL A 4 -13.66 -11.76 -20.60
N LYS A 5 -14.72 -10.94 -20.57
CA LYS A 5 -16.02 -11.26 -21.19
C LYS A 5 -15.98 -11.26 -22.72
N GLU A 6 -14.96 -10.64 -23.31
CA GLU A 6 -14.76 -10.52 -24.75
C GLU A 6 -13.40 -11.08 -25.15
N LYS A 7 -13.27 -11.48 -26.42
CA LYS A 7 -12.01 -11.99 -26.97
C LYS A 7 -10.96 -10.88 -26.94
N LEU A 8 -9.93 -11.03 -26.10
CA LEU A 8 -8.80 -10.12 -26.12
C LEU A 8 -8.01 -10.35 -27.42
N ALA A 9 -7.96 -9.34 -28.29
CA ALA A 9 -7.05 -9.32 -29.42
C ALA A 9 -5.64 -9.06 -28.90
N VAL A 10 -4.93 -10.12 -28.52
CA VAL A 10 -3.55 -10.02 -28.05
C VAL A 10 -2.64 -9.96 -29.27
N SER A 11 -2.03 -8.81 -29.53
CA SER A 11 -0.87 -8.72 -30.41
C SER A 11 0.36 -9.26 -29.69
N ALA A 12 1.32 -9.81 -30.43
CA ALA A 12 2.61 -10.15 -29.85
C ALA A 12 3.21 -8.90 -29.19
N TYR A 13 3.57 -8.99 -27.91
CA TYR A 13 4.25 -7.91 -27.22
C TYR A 13 5.58 -7.65 -27.92
N SER A 14 5.68 -6.49 -28.56
CA SER A 14 6.93 -5.96 -29.10
C SER A 14 7.56 -5.13 -27.99
N SER A 15 8.63 -5.65 -27.38
CA SER A 15 9.46 -4.82 -26.50
C SER A 15 10.15 -3.78 -27.38
N SER A 16 9.70 -2.53 -27.31
CA SER A 16 10.53 -1.41 -27.77
C SER A 16 11.61 -1.22 -26.72
N TRP A 17 12.75 -1.88 -26.91
CA TRP A 17 13.94 -1.62 -26.12
C TRP A 17 14.26 -0.14 -26.26
N VAL A 18 14.04 0.64 -25.21
CA VAL A 18 14.49 2.03 -25.19
C VAL A 18 15.99 1.96 -24.96
N ASN A 19 16.76 2.06 -26.03
CA ASN A 19 18.17 2.39 -25.92
C ASN A 19 18.27 3.83 -25.42
N ASN A 20 18.34 3.95 -24.11
CA ASN A 20 18.62 5.16 -23.38
C ASN A 20 20.07 5.58 -23.70
N THR A 21 20.29 6.34 -24.79
CA THR A 21 21.55 7.05 -25.00
C THR A 21 21.58 8.24 -24.04
N LEU A 22 21.71 7.96 -22.74
CA LEU A 22 21.70 8.98 -21.70
C LEU A 22 23.07 9.63 -21.59
N SER A 23 23.08 10.95 -21.62
CA SER A 23 24.25 11.78 -21.38
C SER A 23 24.45 11.99 -19.87
N PRO A 24 25.62 11.61 -19.32
CA PRO A 24 26.02 11.99 -17.96
C PRO A 24 26.19 13.50 -17.76
N ALA A 25 26.09 14.31 -18.83
CA ALA A 25 26.17 15.76 -18.75
C ALA A 25 24.81 16.44 -18.52
N ALA A 26 23.69 15.71 -18.56
CA ALA A 26 22.35 16.27 -18.35
C ALA A 26 22.21 16.99 -16.98
N TYR A 27 21.31 17.96 -16.90
CA TYR A 27 21.00 18.64 -15.63
C TYR A 27 20.30 17.68 -14.65
N GLY A 28 19.56 16.72 -15.19
CA GLY A 28 18.93 15.65 -14.44
C GLY A 28 18.12 14.73 -15.34
N TYR A 29 17.35 13.87 -14.70
CA TYR A 29 16.54 12.84 -15.33
C TYR A 29 15.15 12.79 -14.70
N LEU A 30 14.14 12.59 -15.54
CA LEU A 30 12.75 12.32 -15.17
C LEU A 30 12.41 10.89 -15.52
N VAL A 31 11.77 10.18 -14.59
CA VAL A 31 11.27 8.83 -14.80
C VAL A 31 9.78 8.80 -14.46
N ALA A 32 8.97 8.35 -15.43
CA ALA A 32 7.55 8.17 -15.20
C ALA A 32 7.31 7.14 -14.09
N TYR A 33 6.24 7.32 -13.32
CA TYR A 33 5.93 6.45 -12.19
C TYR A 33 4.50 5.95 -12.31
N HIS A 34 4.31 4.79 -12.90
CA HIS A 34 2.99 4.24 -13.22
C HIS A 34 2.86 2.74 -13.00
N SER A 35 3.93 2.06 -12.58
CA SER A 35 3.96 0.61 -12.43
C SER A 35 4.88 0.17 -11.29
N PHE A 36 4.72 -1.08 -10.89
CA PHE A 36 5.62 -1.69 -9.91
C PHE A 36 7.08 -1.76 -10.40
N ALA A 37 7.32 -1.84 -11.72
CA ALA A 37 8.68 -1.78 -12.27
C ALA A 37 9.37 -0.44 -11.96
N ASP A 38 8.61 0.67 -12.02
CA ASP A 38 9.12 2.00 -11.67
C ASP A 38 9.43 2.11 -10.17
N ALA A 39 8.62 1.45 -9.32
CA ALA A 39 8.88 1.35 -7.89
C ALA A 39 10.11 0.49 -7.56
N SER A 40 10.33 -0.60 -8.30
CA SER A 40 11.56 -1.41 -8.20
C SER A 40 12.79 -0.59 -8.61
N PHE A 41 12.70 0.20 -9.69
CA PHE A 41 13.77 1.12 -10.07
C PHE A 41 14.02 2.20 -9.00
N LEU A 42 12.97 2.79 -8.43
CA LEU A 42 13.10 3.70 -7.28
C LEU A 42 13.83 3.04 -6.10
N ALA A 43 13.46 1.81 -5.76
CA ALA A 43 14.09 1.05 -4.69
C ALA A 43 15.59 0.84 -4.96
N ALA A 44 15.97 0.50 -6.20
CA ALA A 44 17.37 0.38 -6.61
C ALA A 44 18.15 1.69 -6.46
N LEU A 45 17.57 2.82 -6.89
CA LEU A 45 18.16 4.15 -6.71
C LEU A 45 18.37 4.48 -5.22
N LEU A 46 17.36 4.24 -4.38
CA LEU A 46 17.45 4.48 -2.93
C LEU A 46 18.46 3.55 -2.26
N LYS A 47 18.52 2.28 -2.66
CA LYS A 47 19.52 1.31 -2.17
C LYS A 47 20.93 1.79 -2.50
N ALA A 48 21.14 2.26 -3.73
CA ALA A 48 22.38 2.88 -4.21
C ALA A 48 22.61 4.30 -3.67
N LYS A 49 21.75 4.81 -2.77
CA LYS A 49 21.88 6.10 -2.07
C LYS A 49 21.83 7.33 -2.99
N PHE A 50 21.10 7.26 -4.11
CA PHE A 50 20.79 8.44 -4.91
C PHE A 50 19.89 9.40 -4.13
N LYS A 51 20.08 10.70 -4.34
CA LYS A 51 19.12 11.73 -3.93
C LYS A 51 18.02 11.80 -4.97
N VAL A 52 16.92 11.14 -4.67
CA VAL A 52 15.76 11.02 -5.54
C VAL A 52 14.64 11.91 -5.01
N ARG A 53 13.91 12.58 -5.90
CA ARG A 53 12.71 13.35 -5.57
C ARG A 53 11.49 12.80 -6.31
N PHE A 54 10.29 13.13 -5.86
CA PHE A 54 9.07 12.96 -6.66
C PHE A 54 8.28 14.26 -6.77
N ALA A 55 7.53 14.41 -7.86
CA ALA A 55 6.60 15.52 -8.03
C ALA A 55 5.23 15.20 -7.39
N GLU A 56 4.73 16.06 -6.52
CA GLU A 56 3.38 15.94 -5.92
C GLU A 56 2.27 16.25 -6.93
N LYS A 57 2.57 17.12 -7.90
CA LYS A 57 1.66 17.60 -8.94
C LYS A 57 2.19 17.27 -10.32
N GLU A 58 1.28 17.21 -11.27
CA GLU A 58 1.64 17.11 -12.70
C GLU A 58 2.35 18.38 -13.19
N PHE A 59 3.17 18.21 -14.22
CA PHE A 59 3.91 19.30 -14.86
C PHE A 59 4.22 18.95 -16.32
N SER A 60 4.63 19.94 -17.11
CA SER A 60 5.06 19.74 -18.50
C SER A 60 6.51 20.16 -18.70
N PHE A 61 7.25 19.36 -19.48
CA PHE A 61 8.64 19.65 -19.85
C PHE A 61 8.91 19.20 -21.28
N ASN A 62 9.43 20.09 -22.13
CA ASN A 62 9.70 19.85 -23.55
C ASN A 62 8.48 19.28 -24.30
N GLY A 63 7.29 19.86 -24.09
CA GLY A 63 6.04 19.42 -24.71
C GLY A 63 5.52 18.05 -24.25
N LYS A 64 6.14 17.40 -23.25
CA LYS A 64 5.66 16.16 -22.63
C LYS A 64 5.04 16.45 -21.27
N GLN A 65 3.93 15.77 -20.97
CA GLN A 65 3.28 15.83 -19.66
C GLN A 65 3.80 14.72 -18.74
N PHE A 66 4.07 15.08 -17.49
CA PHE A 66 4.52 14.18 -16.43
C PHE A 66 3.47 14.15 -15.31
N ALA A 67 3.15 12.95 -14.85
CA ALA A 67 2.14 12.74 -13.83
C ALA A 67 2.71 12.98 -12.41
N LYS A 68 1.80 13.16 -11.45
CA LYS A 68 2.11 13.05 -10.02
C LYS A 68 2.80 11.72 -9.71
N GLY A 69 3.83 11.77 -8.86
CA GLY A 69 4.72 10.66 -8.56
C GLY A 69 5.94 10.54 -9.48
N THR A 70 6.02 11.30 -10.58
CA THR A 70 7.21 11.29 -11.45
C THR A 70 8.48 11.47 -10.64
N ILE A 71 9.42 10.54 -10.84
CA ILE A 71 10.71 10.51 -10.18
C ILE A 71 11.63 11.53 -10.84
N ILE A 72 12.33 12.31 -10.02
CA ILE A 72 13.25 13.36 -10.44
C ILE A 72 14.62 13.08 -9.82
N VAL A 73 15.61 12.85 -10.67
CA VAL A 73 17.02 12.66 -10.27
C VAL A 73 17.83 13.79 -10.86
N LEU A 74 18.12 14.81 -10.06
CA LEU A 74 18.95 15.93 -10.48
C LEU A 74 20.43 15.56 -10.38
N LYS A 75 21.26 16.11 -11.27
CA LYS A 75 22.72 16.02 -11.19
C LYS A 75 23.23 16.57 -9.86
N LYS A 76 22.64 17.66 -9.39
CA LYS A 76 22.99 18.27 -8.11
C LYS A 76 22.73 17.30 -6.94
N GLY A 77 23.81 16.90 -6.27
CA GLY A 77 23.81 15.93 -5.18
C GLY A 77 23.90 14.45 -5.61
N ASN A 78 24.13 14.18 -6.90
CA ASN A 78 24.38 12.86 -7.48
C ASN A 78 25.56 12.89 -8.49
N GLU A 79 26.43 13.91 -8.43
CA GLU A 79 27.43 14.22 -9.45
C GLU A 79 28.41 13.08 -9.70
N ASP A 80 28.74 12.31 -8.67
CA ASP A 80 29.68 11.17 -8.67
C ASP A 80 29.06 9.86 -9.18
N ARG A 81 27.75 9.84 -9.44
CA ARG A 81 26.97 8.59 -9.66
C ARG A 81 26.13 8.60 -10.93
N LEU A 82 26.32 9.58 -11.81
CA LEU A 82 25.51 9.68 -13.03
C LEU A 82 25.70 8.49 -13.96
N GLN A 83 26.92 7.95 -14.07
CA GLN A 83 27.14 6.72 -14.83
C GLN A 83 26.38 5.54 -14.22
N GLN A 84 26.43 5.38 -12.89
CA GLN A 84 25.67 4.36 -12.18
C GLN A 84 24.15 4.52 -12.38
N PHE A 85 23.64 5.75 -12.49
CA PHE A 85 22.24 6.00 -12.82
C PHE A 85 21.89 5.46 -14.21
N VAL A 86 22.72 5.72 -15.22
CA VAL A 86 22.54 5.21 -16.58
C VAL A 86 22.55 3.68 -16.60
N ASP A 87 23.48 3.06 -15.88
CA ASP A 87 23.59 1.61 -15.77
C ASP A 87 22.34 1.00 -15.10
N LEU A 88 21.88 1.58 -13.98
CA LEU A 88 20.66 1.14 -13.29
C LEU A 88 19.40 1.34 -14.14
N ALA A 89 19.27 2.49 -14.81
CA ALA A 89 18.14 2.78 -15.69
C ALA A 89 18.07 1.75 -16.84
N SER A 90 19.23 1.34 -17.35
CA SER A 90 19.33 0.33 -18.41
C SER A 90 18.98 -1.07 -17.89
N ALA A 91 19.48 -1.45 -16.70
CA ALA A 91 19.20 -2.73 -16.06
C ALA A 91 17.72 -2.91 -15.69
N HIS A 92 17.02 -1.83 -15.33
CA HIS A 92 15.59 -1.83 -15.01
C HIS A 92 14.69 -1.52 -16.21
N HIS A 93 15.27 -1.28 -17.39
CA HIS A 93 14.53 -0.87 -18.60
C HIS A 93 13.64 0.36 -18.36
N ALA A 94 14.10 1.29 -17.52
CA ALA A 94 13.36 2.49 -17.15
C ALA A 94 13.26 3.46 -18.34
N SER A 95 12.07 4.04 -18.55
CA SER A 95 11.90 5.11 -19.53
C SER A 95 12.36 6.44 -18.93
N VAL A 96 13.49 6.96 -19.41
CA VAL A 96 14.12 8.16 -18.85
C VAL A 96 14.01 9.33 -19.83
N THR A 97 13.61 10.49 -19.33
CA THR A 97 13.69 11.76 -20.06
C THR A 97 14.75 12.64 -19.43
N GLU A 98 15.73 13.07 -20.22
CA GLU A 98 16.72 14.05 -19.79
C GLU A 98 16.10 15.43 -19.65
N VAL A 99 16.54 16.18 -18.64
CA VAL A 99 16.22 17.59 -18.49
C VAL A 99 17.49 18.42 -18.66
N SER A 100 17.38 19.53 -19.38
CA SER A 100 18.47 20.48 -19.64
C SER A 100 18.55 21.59 -18.58
N GLY A 101 17.52 21.76 -17.75
CA GLY A 101 17.44 22.79 -16.71
C GLY A 101 16.41 22.47 -15.63
N GLY A 102 16.29 23.38 -14.66
CA GLY A 102 15.41 23.22 -13.50
C GLY A 102 13.98 23.77 -13.66
N PHE A 103 13.72 24.50 -14.75
CA PHE A 103 12.44 25.14 -15.04
C PHE A 103 11.55 24.22 -15.87
N VAL A 104 10.26 24.19 -15.54
CA VAL A 104 9.22 23.47 -16.29
C VAL A 104 8.40 24.44 -17.16
N GLU A 105 7.72 23.92 -18.17
CA GLU A 105 6.85 24.74 -19.03
C GLU A 105 5.54 25.12 -18.31
N SER A 106 5.01 24.20 -17.51
CA SER A 106 3.83 24.40 -16.67
C SER A 106 3.88 23.49 -15.44
N GLY A 107 3.22 23.90 -14.36
CA GLY A 107 3.26 23.19 -13.08
C GLY A 107 4.27 23.82 -12.12
N PHE A 108 5.06 22.98 -11.43
CA PHE A 108 6.03 23.43 -10.42
C PHE A 108 7.45 23.03 -10.82
N ASP A 109 8.38 23.97 -10.71
CA ASP A 109 9.81 23.74 -10.98
C ASP A 109 10.44 22.74 -10.01
N PHE A 110 11.59 22.17 -10.38
CA PHE A 110 12.26 21.12 -9.59
C PHE A 110 12.80 21.59 -8.22
N GLY A 111 12.81 22.91 -7.97
CA GLY A 111 13.14 23.51 -6.69
C GLY A 111 11.94 23.86 -5.80
N SER A 112 10.72 23.59 -6.24
CA SER A 112 9.48 23.89 -5.51
C SER A 112 9.28 22.99 -4.28
N GLU A 113 8.52 23.47 -3.30
CA GLU A 113 8.01 22.67 -2.18
C GLU A 113 7.10 21.50 -2.62
N LYS A 114 6.61 21.51 -3.88
CA LYS A 114 5.83 20.41 -4.46
C LYS A 114 6.70 19.30 -5.03
N VAL A 115 8.01 19.38 -4.85
CA VAL A 115 8.98 18.38 -5.25
C VAL A 115 9.70 17.87 -4.00
N HIS A 116 9.36 16.66 -3.58
CA HIS A 116 9.72 16.10 -2.28
C HIS A 116 10.94 15.19 -2.39
N LEU A 117 11.91 15.33 -1.49
CA LEU A 117 13.05 14.41 -1.41
C LEU A 117 12.62 13.10 -0.76
N ILE A 118 12.91 11.98 -1.41
CA ILE A 118 12.63 10.65 -0.88
C ILE A 118 13.79 10.24 0.03
N LYS A 119 13.50 10.09 1.32
CA LYS A 119 14.42 9.48 2.29
C LYS A 119 14.53 8.00 1.99
N LYS A 120 15.71 7.42 2.20
CA LYS A 120 15.92 5.96 2.11
C LYS A 120 15.36 5.31 3.39
N PRO A 121 14.19 4.64 3.38
CA PRO A 121 13.61 4.12 4.61
C PRO A 121 14.35 2.87 5.13
N GLY A 122 14.62 2.83 6.43
CA GLY A 122 14.85 1.58 7.16
C GLY A 122 13.53 0.85 7.36
N VAL A 123 13.42 -0.38 6.83
CA VAL A 123 12.19 -1.17 6.89
C VAL A 123 12.36 -2.36 7.81
N ILE A 124 11.42 -2.52 8.75
CA ILE A 124 11.25 -3.71 9.58
C ILE A 124 9.97 -4.43 9.15
N LEU A 125 10.06 -5.75 9.01
CA LEU A 125 8.94 -6.65 8.81
C LEU A 125 8.79 -7.53 10.05
N LEU A 126 7.59 -7.54 10.64
CA LEU A 126 7.29 -8.47 11.72
C LEU A 126 7.07 -9.88 11.19
N THR A 127 7.68 -10.85 11.88
CA THR A 127 7.61 -12.28 11.57
C THR A 127 7.42 -13.09 12.86
N GLY A 128 7.55 -14.42 12.77
CA GLY A 128 7.54 -15.29 13.93
C GLY A 128 6.15 -15.49 14.53
N LYS A 129 6.12 -15.81 15.83
CA LYS A 129 4.89 -16.24 16.50
C LYS A 129 3.85 -15.13 16.57
N GLY A 130 2.61 -15.48 16.21
CA GLY A 130 1.51 -14.55 16.08
C GLY A 130 1.35 -13.97 14.67
N VAL A 131 2.39 -14.03 13.82
CA VAL A 131 2.29 -13.55 12.43
C VAL A 131 1.91 -14.70 11.49
N ASN A 132 1.06 -14.43 10.51
CA ASN A 132 0.75 -15.36 9.45
C ASN A 132 2.00 -15.56 8.57
N ALA A 133 2.54 -16.78 8.54
CA ALA A 133 3.78 -17.07 7.85
C ALA A 133 3.69 -16.85 6.32
N ASN A 134 2.51 -17.03 5.72
CA ASN A 134 2.33 -16.77 4.29
C ASN A 134 2.36 -15.26 4.03
N ALA A 135 1.60 -14.47 4.77
CA ALA A 135 1.58 -13.01 4.61
C ALA A 135 2.96 -12.38 4.85
N ALA A 136 3.69 -12.82 5.89
CA ALA A 136 5.07 -12.40 6.11
C ALA A 136 6.01 -12.86 4.99
N GLY A 137 5.89 -14.11 4.52
CA GLY A 137 6.67 -14.63 3.41
C GLY A 137 6.43 -13.88 2.10
N GLU A 138 5.21 -13.41 1.87
CA GLU A 138 4.84 -12.63 0.69
C GLU A 138 5.55 -11.28 0.66
N VAL A 139 5.54 -10.55 1.79
CA VAL A 139 6.27 -9.29 1.93
C VAL A 139 7.78 -9.52 1.86
N TRP A 140 8.30 -10.52 2.56
CA TRP A 140 9.73 -10.82 2.52
C TRP A 140 10.20 -11.13 1.10
N HIS A 141 9.47 -11.97 0.36
CA HIS A 141 9.74 -12.24 -1.04
C HIS A 141 9.67 -10.99 -1.91
N LEU A 142 8.69 -10.09 -1.70
CA LEU A 142 8.61 -8.82 -2.43
C LEU A 142 9.87 -7.97 -2.24
N PHE A 143 10.36 -7.85 -0.99
CA PHE A 143 11.55 -7.07 -0.68
C PHE A 143 12.83 -7.71 -1.22
N ASP A 144 12.99 -9.01 -1.01
CA ASP A 144 14.22 -9.75 -1.32
C ASP A 144 14.38 -10.03 -2.82
N GLN A 145 13.31 -10.45 -3.48
CA GLN A 145 13.38 -10.97 -4.86
C GLN A 145 12.89 -9.99 -5.93
N GLN A 146 12.01 -9.04 -5.59
CA GLN A 146 11.38 -8.16 -6.59
C GLN A 146 11.81 -6.70 -6.49
N LEU A 147 11.89 -6.16 -5.27
CA LEU A 147 12.42 -4.81 -5.02
C LEU A 147 13.94 -4.80 -4.87
N ASP A 148 14.53 -5.94 -4.50
CA ASP A 148 15.94 -6.04 -4.08
C ASP A 148 16.31 -4.96 -3.05
N TYR A 149 15.45 -4.76 -2.05
CA TYR A 149 15.56 -3.70 -1.05
C TYR A 149 15.72 -4.29 0.36
N PRO A 150 16.64 -3.78 1.21
CA PRO A 150 16.89 -4.35 2.53
C PRO A 150 15.66 -4.23 3.44
N VAL A 151 15.31 -5.36 4.07
CA VAL A 151 14.30 -5.45 5.12
C VAL A 151 14.87 -6.20 6.33
N THR A 152 14.61 -5.71 7.53
CA THR A 152 15.00 -6.37 8.78
C THR A 152 13.83 -7.18 9.30
N LEU A 153 14.05 -8.46 9.58
CA LEU A 153 13.02 -9.34 10.13
C LEU A 153 13.12 -9.33 11.67
N ILE A 154 12.02 -9.06 12.36
CA ILE A 154 11.94 -9.10 13.82
C ILE A 154 10.73 -9.96 14.22
N ASN A 155 10.90 -10.84 15.20
CA ASN A 155 9.77 -11.59 15.72
C ASN A 155 8.79 -10.65 16.42
N ALA A 156 7.50 -10.82 16.15
CA ALA A 156 6.45 -10.00 16.75
C ALA A 156 6.34 -10.11 18.29
N GLU A 157 6.86 -11.19 18.90
CA GLU A 157 6.92 -11.34 20.36
C GLU A 157 8.12 -10.58 20.98
N ASP A 158 9.14 -10.25 20.19
CA ASP A 158 10.39 -9.64 20.66
C ASP A 158 10.44 -8.13 20.40
N VAL A 159 9.60 -7.61 19.50
CA VAL A 159 9.65 -6.20 19.09
C VAL A 159 9.31 -5.23 20.23
N ASP A 160 10.17 -4.24 20.43
CA ASP A 160 9.91 -3.10 21.29
C ASP A 160 10.24 -1.75 20.63
N ALA A 161 9.99 -0.64 21.33
CA ALA A 161 10.24 0.69 20.79
C ALA A 161 11.74 1.02 20.60
N GLY A 162 12.63 0.31 21.30
CA GLY A 162 14.09 0.43 21.15
C GLY A 162 14.57 -0.11 19.82
N ASP A 163 14.02 -1.24 19.36
CA ASP A 163 14.31 -1.82 18.05
C ASP A 163 13.97 -0.87 16.90
N LEU A 164 12.93 -0.06 17.08
CA LEU A 164 12.41 0.85 16.05
C LEU A 164 13.17 2.18 15.95
N LYS A 165 14.12 2.46 16.85
CA LYS A 165 14.82 3.75 16.92
C LYS A 165 15.51 4.16 15.62
N ASN A 166 15.97 3.18 14.84
CA ASN A 166 16.67 3.41 13.56
C ASN A 166 15.85 2.95 12.34
N ALA A 167 14.55 2.68 12.53
CA ALA A 167 13.65 2.30 11.46
C ALA A 167 12.66 3.43 11.16
N ASP A 168 12.28 3.53 9.90
CA ASP A 168 11.28 4.48 9.42
C ASP A 168 9.93 3.80 9.19
N VAL A 169 9.95 2.49 8.87
CA VAL A 169 8.77 1.73 8.48
C VAL A 169 8.71 0.41 9.24
N LEU A 170 7.54 0.12 9.81
CA LEU A 170 7.19 -1.14 10.45
C LEU A 170 6.01 -1.77 9.71
N ILE A 171 6.24 -2.92 9.08
CA ILE A 171 5.21 -3.67 8.35
C ILE A 171 4.62 -4.75 9.24
N LEU A 172 3.30 -4.74 9.39
CA LEU A 172 2.48 -5.71 10.12
C LEU A 172 1.58 -6.45 9.12
N PRO A 173 2.01 -7.60 8.59
CA PRO A 173 1.15 -8.48 7.81
C PRO A 173 0.01 -9.06 8.64
N ASP A 174 -0.86 -9.88 8.01
CA ASP A 174 -1.86 -10.65 8.73
C ASP A 174 -1.26 -11.39 9.94
N GLY A 175 -1.96 -11.38 11.06
CA GLY A 175 -1.47 -11.91 12.32
C GLY A 175 -2.22 -11.39 13.54
N ASN A 176 -1.81 -11.85 14.72
CA ASN A 176 -2.30 -11.47 16.03
C ASN A 176 -1.13 -10.95 16.86
N TYR A 177 -1.13 -9.63 17.12
CA TYR A 177 0.01 -8.93 17.70
C TYR A 177 -0.27 -8.62 19.17
N LYS A 178 0.44 -9.32 20.06
CA LYS A 178 0.27 -9.17 21.52
C LYS A 178 0.49 -7.74 22.00
N PHE A 179 1.44 -7.01 21.41
CA PHE A 179 1.72 -5.63 21.81
C PHE A 179 0.55 -4.68 21.56
N LEU A 180 -0.34 -4.96 20.58
CA LEU A 180 -1.55 -4.15 20.36
C LEU A 180 -2.62 -4.37 21.43
N GLN A 181 -2.55 -5.48 22.17
CA GLN A 181 -3.45 -5.81 23.29
C GLN A 181 -2.88 -5.37 24.63
N ASN A 182 -1.57 -5.16 24.72
CA ASN A 182 -0.89 -4.66 25.89
C ASN A 182 -0.85 -3.12 25.86
N LYS A 183 -1.39 -2.46 26.89
CA LYS A 183 -1.50 -0.99 26.93
C LYS A 183 -0.14 -0.29 26.88
N ASP A 184 0.86 -0.78 27.62
CA ASP A 184 2.16 -0.13 27.74
C ASP A 184 2.99 -0.33 26.48
N ALA A 185 3.05 -1.57 25.98
CA ALA A 185 3.76 -1.88 24.73
C ALA A 185 3.10 -1.17 23.54
N GLY A 186 1.78 -1.21 23.45
CA GLY A 186 1.02 -0.49 22.42
C GLY A 186 1.25 1.02 22.47
N ALA A 187 1.26 1.62 23.67
CA ALA A 187 1.56 3.05 23.83
C ALA A 187 2.99 3.41 23.41
N ALA A 188 3.97 2.56 23.70
CA ALA A 188 5.36 2.77 23.30
C ALA A 188 5.52 2.77 21.76
N ILE A 189 4.92 1.80 21.08
CA ILE A 189 4.94 1.73 19.61
C ILE A 189 4.13 2.88 18.99
N LYS A 190 2.97 3.23 19.56
CA LYS A 190 2.17 4.39 19.13
C LYS A 190 2.96 5.69 19.25
N ASN A 191 3.75 5.85 20.31
CA ASN A 191 4.63 7.01 20.50
C ASN A 191 5.75 7.06 19.44
N TRP A 192 6.33 5.92 19.07
CA TRP A 192 7.28 5.87 17.95
C TRP A 192 6.66 6.36 16.64
N VAL A 193 5.40 5.98 16.34
CA VAL A 193 4.66 6.52 15.19
C VAL A 193 4.50 8.03 15.33
N GLN A 194 4.09 8.53 16.50
CA GLN A 194 3.93 9.97 16.75
C GLN A 194 5.22 10.78 16.50
N GLN A 195 6.39 10.16 16.64
CA GLN A 195 7.71 10.77 16.42
C GLN A 195 8.21 10.69 14.97
N GLY A 196 7.41 10.16 14.04
CA GLY A 196 7.76 10.08 12.62
C GLY A 196 7.79 8.66 12.05
N GLY A 197 7.68 7.64 12.90
CA GLY A 197 7.57 6.26 12.45
C GLY A 197 6.31 6.01 11.62
N LYS A 198 6.38 5.02 10.73
CA LYS A 198 5.25 4.64 9.88
C LYS A 198 4.91 3.17 10.06
N ILE A 199 3.63 2.88 10.33
CA ILE A 199 3.11 1.51 10.32
C ILE A 199 2.41 1.26 9.00
N ILE A 200 2.65 0.09 8.42
CA ILE A 200 1.88 -0.45 7.28
C ILE A 200 1.23 -1.74 7.76
N ALA A 201 -0.10 -1.76 7.89
CA ALA A 201 -0.83 -2.89 8.42
C ALA A 201 -1.91 -3.39 7.45
N PHE A 202 -2.12 -4.70 7.37
CA PHE A 202 -3.18 -5.28 6.54
C PHE A 202 -3.83 -6.50 7.18
N ASP A 203 -5.02 -6.87 6.68
CA ASP A 203 -5.89 -7.88 7.27
C ASP A 203 -6.14 -7.65 8.77
N ASN A 204 -6.00 -8.69 9.60
CA ASN A 204 -6.29 -8.63 11.02
C ASN A 204 -5.33 -7.71 11.79
N ALA A 205 -4.17 -7.36 11.24
CA ALA A 205 -3.29 -6.36 11.83
C ALA A 205 -3.97 -4.98 11.86
N ALA A 206 -4.54 -4.56 10.72
CA ALA A 206 -5.27 -3.32 10.61
C ALA A 206 -6.51 -3.32 11.52
N ALA A 207 -7.23 -4.45 11.59
CA ALA A 207 -8.40 -4.60 12.45
C ALA A 207 -8.04 -4.48 13.95
N GLN A 208 -6.89 -5.02 14.38
CA GLN A 208 -6.40 -4.85 15.75
C GLN A 208 -6.04 -3.41 16.07
N ILE A 209 -5.39 -2.69 15.15
CA ILE A 209 -5.07 -1.26 15.33
C ILE A 209 -6.36 -0.43 15.44
N ALA A 210 -7.38 -0.73 14.63
CA ALA A 210 -8.68 -0.08 14.73
C ALA A 210 -9.34 -0.32 16.11
N ARG A 211 -9.29 -1.56 16.61
CA ARG A 211 -9.80 -1.92 17.95
C ARG A 211 -9.01 -1.24 19.09
N ALA A 212 -7.72 -0.98 18.88
CA ALA A 212 -6.87 -0.25 19.82
C ALA A 212 -7.09 1.28 19.79
N ASP A 213 -7.98 1.79 18.94
CA ASP A 213 -8.36 3.20 18.80
C ASP A 213 -7.18 4.12 18.45
N TRP A 214 -6.42 3.74 17.42
CA TRP A 214 -5.28 4.53 16.91
C TRP A 214 -5.67 5.53 15.80
N GLY A 215 -6.96 5.88 15.71
CA GLY A 215 -7.46 6.99 14.88
C GLY A 215 -8.43 6.59 13.76
N PHE A 216 -8.62 5.30 13.51
CA PHE A 216 -9.64 4.78 12.59
C PHE A 216 -10.40 3.63 13.23
N LYS A 217 -11.61 3.34 12.72
CA LYS A 217 -12.55 2.41 13.35
C LYS A 217 -13.11 1.43 12.33
N SER A 218 -13.22 0.16 12.73
CA SER A 218 -13.99 -0.82 11.98
C SER A 218 -15.44 -0.36 11.89
N LYS A 219 -16.06 -0.52 10.72
CA LYS A 219 -17.46 -0.19 10.53
C LYS A 219 -18.30 -1.19 11.32
N LYS A 220 -19.06 -0.68 12.28
CA LYS A 220 -20.02 -1.50 13.05
C LYS A 220 -21.30 -1.74 12.25
N GLU A 221 -21.92 -2.89 12.46
CA GLU A 221 -23.26 -3.17 11.95
C GLU A 221 -24.30 -2.29 12.64
N ASP A 222 -25.41 -2.01 11.95
CA ASP A 222 -26.62 -1.51 12.61
C ASP A 222 -27.28 -2.58 13.50
N ASP A 223 -26.97 -3.86 13.32
CA ASP A 223 -27.48 -4.94 14.19
C ASP A 223 -26.75 -5.05 15.53
N ASP A 224 -25.48 -4.63 15.62
CA ASP A 224 -24.81 -4.53 16.93
C ASP A 224 -25.41 -3.41 17.79
N LYS A 225 -25.98 -2.37 17.18
CA LYS A 225 -26.81 -1.38 17.92
C LYS A 225 -28.13 -1.98 18.42
N LYS A 226 -28.68 -3.01 17.75
CA LYS A 226 -29.90 -3.70 18.18
C LYS A 226 -29.67 -4.79 19.23
N LYS A 227 -28.43 -5.30 19.38
CA LYS A 227 -28.07 -6.28 20.42
C LYS A 227 -27.99 -5.67 21.82
N ASP A 228 -27.66 -4.38 21.94
CA ASP A 228 -27.68 -3.70 23.24
C ASP A 228 -29.11 -3.57 23.80
N ASP A 229 -30.14 -3.62 22.95
CA ASP A 229 -31.56 -3.56 23.34
C ASP A 229 -32.26 -4.93 23.52
N LYS A 230 -31.59 -6.06 23.20
CA LYS A 230 -32.15 -7.42 23.35
C LYS A 230 -31.19 -8.34 24.09
N LYS A 231 -31.09 -8.16 25.41
CA LYS A 231 -30.35 -9.09 26.29
C LYS A 231 -31.19 -10.25 26.84
N ASP A 232 -32.51 -10.25 26.65
CA ASP A 232 -33.41 -11.24 27.25
C ASP A 232 -34.22 -12.00 26.19
N ASP A 233 -33.56 -12.90 25.45
CA ASP A 233 -34.07 -14.21 25.02
C ASP A 233 -33.09 -14.81 24.00
N LYS A 234 -32.06 -15.51 24.48
CA LYS A 234 -31.35 -16.46 23.63
C LYS A 234 -32.17 -17.72 23.59
N ASP A 235 -32.94 -17.90 22.51
CA ASP A 235 -33.59 -19.15 22.18
C ASP A 235 -32.53 -20.27 22.17
N ALA A 236 -32.55 -21.15 23.17
CA ALA A 236 -31.58 -22.24 23.33
C ALA A 236 -31.57 -23.20 22.12
N TYR A 237 -32.61 -23.17 21.28
CA TYR A 237 -32.70 -23.96 20.06
C TYR A 237 -32.01 -23.31 18.86
N ALA A 238 -31.68 -22.01 18.90
CA ALA A 238 -30.96 -21.32 17.82
C ALA A 238 -29.53 -21.85 17.63
N ASP A 239 -28.93 -22.42 18.68
CA ASP A 239 -27.61 -23.05 18.64
C ASP A 239 -27.66 -24.51 18.12
N ILE A 240 -28.86 -25.11 17.99
CA ILE A 240 -29.05 -26.48 17.47
C ILE A 240 -29.08 -26.44 15.95
N LYS A 241 -27.90 -26.58 15.33
CA LYS A 241 -27.74 -26.58 13.87
C LYS A 241 -27.79 -28.00 13.30
N ARG A 242 -28.47 -28.19 12.16
CA ARG A 242 -28.45 -29.46 11.42
C ARG A 242 -27.11 -29.61 10.69
N TYR A 243 -26.45 -30.75 10.86
CA TYR A 243 -25.14 -31.02 10.24
C TYR A 243 -25.16 -30.95 8.70
N GLU A 244 -26.29 -31.29 8.07
CA GLU A 244 -26.47 -31.18 6.60
C GLU A 244 -26.39 -29.73 6.09
N ASN A 245 -26.70 -28.74 6.94
CA ASN A 245 -26.71 -27.33 6.57
C ASN A 245 -25.35 -26.65 6.79
N ARG A 246 -24.35 -27.33 7.38
CA ARG A 246 -23.07 -26.73 7.79
C ARG A 246 -22.38 -25.97 6.66
N GLU A 247 -22.40 -26.51 5.44
CA GLU A 247 -21.74 -25.90 4.28
C GLU A 247 -22.48 -24.64 3.84
N ARG A 248 -23.81 -24.69 3.78
CA ARG A 248 -24.65 -23.54 3.45
C ARG A 248 -24.48 -22.42 4.47
N ASP A 249 -24.47 -22.77 5.76
CA ASP A 249 -24.33 -21.81 6.84
C ASP A 249 -22.94 -21.17 6.89
N TRP A 250 -21.90 -21.93 6.54
CA TRP A 250 -20.52 -21.44 6.42
C TRP A 250 -20.36 -20.51 5.21
N ILE A 251 -20.86 -20.90 4.04
CA ILE A 251 -20.77 -20.12 2.79
C ILE A 251 -21.42 -18.74 2.94
N GLY A 252 -22.55 -18.65 3.65
CA GLY A 252 -23.26 -17.38 3.84
C GLY A 252 -22.45 -16.30 4.58
N ASN A 253 -21.44 -16.69 5.36
CA ASN A 253 -20.57 -15.81 6.15
C ASN A 253 -19.11 -15.87 5.69
N ASN A 254 -18.83 -16.32 4.48
CA ASN A 254 -17.47 -16.49 4.00
C ASN A 254 -17.22 -15.72 2.71
N ILE A 255 -15.98 -15.26 2.54
CA ILE A 255 -15.47 -14.66 1.31
C ILE A 255 -14.22 -15.44 0.91
N PRO A 256 -14.35 -16.52 0.14
CA PRO A 256 -13.20 -17.25 -0.40
C PRO A 256 -12.31 -16.39 -1.31
N GLY A 257 -12.88 -15.30 -1.84
CA GLY A 257 -12.24 -14.35 -2.74
C GLY A 257 -13.27 -13.66 -3.63
N ALA A 258 -13.32 -12.34 -3.55
CA ALA A 258 -14.15 -11.50 -4.41
C ALA A 258 -13.39 -10.26 -4.87
N ILE A 259 -13.53 -9.91 -6.13
CA ILE A 259 -12.89 -8.73 -6.71
C ILE A 259 -13.88 -7.56 -6.56
N TYR A 260 -13.48 -6.52 -5.84
CA TYR A 260 -14.26 -5.30 -5.68
C TYR A 260 -13.60 -4.13 -6.41
N LYS A 261 -14.43 -3.32 -7.07
CA LYS A 261 -13.99 -2.04 -7.61
C LYS A 261 -13.94 -1.01 -6.48
N VAL A 262 -12.76 -0.47 -6.23
CA VAL A 262 -12.47 0.57 -5.23
C VAL A 262 -12.31 1.91 -5.95
N GLU A 263 -13.02 2.93 -5.48
CA GLU A 263 -12.77 4.31 -5.90
C GLU A 263 -11.52 4.81 -5.19
N LEU A 264 -10.55 5.29 -5.99
CA LEU A 264 -9.22 5.64 -5.50
C LEU A 264 -8.98 7.14 -5.63
N ASP A 265 -8.57 7.79 -4.54
CA ASP A 265 -8.01 9.13 -4.55
C ASP A 265 -6.56 9.08 -5.01
N ASN A 266 -6.36 9.11 -6.32
CA ASN A 266 -5.04 9.10 -6.93
C ASN A 266 -4.26 10.41 -6.75
N SER A 267 -4.78 11.41 -6.01
CA SER A 267 -4.03 12.60 -5.63
C SER A 267 -3.15 12.40 -4.39
N HIS A 268 -3.41 11.35 -3.62
CA HIS A 268 -2.61 10.99 -2.45
C HIS A 268 -1.37 10.16 -2.88
N PRO A 269 -0.17 10.36 -2.29
CA PRO A 269 1.07 9.64 -2.68
C PRO A 269 0.97 8.12 -2.64
N LEU A 270 0.16 7.58 -1.73
CA LEU A 270 -0.15 6.14 -1.66
C LEU A 270 -0.68 5.59 -3.01
N ALA A 271 -1.43 6.41 -3.75
CA ALA A 271 -2.10 6.04 -5.00
C ALA A 271 -1.43 6.64 -6.25
N PHE A 272 -0.19 7.14 -6.15
CA PHE A 272 0.56 7.55 -7.34
C PHE A 272 0.82 6.37 -8.28
N GLY A 273 0.74 6.65 -9.58
CA GLY A 273 0.78 5.64 -10.64
C GLY A 273 -0.54 4.94 -10.94
N TYR A 274 -1.61 5.23 -10.18
CA TYR A 274 -2.95 4.70 -10.44
C TYR A 274 -3.88 5.71 -11.11
N GLY A 275 -4.88 5.20 -11.83
CA GLY A 275 -6.08 5.94 -12.18
C GLY A 275 -7.01 6.13 -10.97
N SER A 276 -8.25 6.56 -11.21
CA SER A 276 -9.27 6.73 -10.15
C SER A 276 -9.92 5.43 -9.68
N THR A 277 -9.39 4.27 -10.10
CA THR A 277 -9.96 2.96 -9.80
C THR A 277 -8.85 1.98 -9.46
N TYR A 278 -9.09 1.22 -8.40
CA TYR A 278 -8.29 0.06 -8.01
C TYR A 278 -9.21 -1.17 -7.89
N PHE A 279 -8.71 -2.36 -8.20
CA PHE A 279 -9.43 -3.60 -7.93
C PHE A 279 -8.75 -4.29 -6.75
N THR A 280 -9.50 -4.43 -5.66
CA THR A 280 -9.03 -5.15 -4.47
C THR A 280 -9.57 -6.57 -4.47
N LEU A 281 -8.78 -7.51 -3.95
CA LEU A 281 -9.24 -8.85 -3.64
C LEU A 281 -9.74 -8.88 -2.19
N LYS A 282 -11.07 -8.85 -2.01
CA LYS A 282 -11.69 -9.05 -0.70
C LYS A 282 -11.61 -10.52 -0.33
N MET A 283 -11.01 -10.79 0.83
CA MET A 283 -10.96 -12.10 1.49
C MET A 283 -11.62 -12.05 2.88
N SER A 284 -11.94 -10.85 3.36
CA SER A 284 -12.62 -10.59 4.63
C SER A 284 -13.83 -9.65 4.45
N ASP A 285 -14.72 -9.58 5.45
CA ASP A 285 -15.77 -8.55 5.52
C ASP A 285 -15.30 -7.25 6.19
N GLU A 286 -14.01 -7.15 6.52
CA GLU A 286 -13.43 -5.95 7.13
C GLU A 286 -13.58 -4.75 6.19
N ILE A 287 -14.12 -3.68 6.77
CA ILE A 287 -14.29 -2.36 6.15
C ILE A 287 -14.29 -1.34 7.29
N TYR A 288 -13.72 -0.16 7.03
CA TYR A 288 -13.55 0.87 8.05
C TYR A 288 -14.52 2.02 7.80
N GLU A 289 -14.88 2.74 8.88
CA GLU A 289 -15.65 3.97 8.76
C GLU A 289 -14.88 5.01 7.94
N PHE A 290 -15.60 5.89 7.24
CA PHE A 290 -14.97 7.04 6.62
C PHE A 290 -14.30 7.90 7.69
N MET A 291 -12.98 8.03 7.59
CA MET A 291 -12.18 8.81 8.53
C MET A 291 -12.44 10.30 8.32
N LYS A 292 -12.55 11.04 9.42
CA LYS A 292 -12.58 12.51 9.41
C LYS A 292 -11.19 13.14 9.57
N GLY A 293 -10.29 12.45 10.27
CA GLY A 293 -8.93 12.92 10.61
C GLY A 293 -7.82 12.19 9.87
N GLY A 294 -8.13 11.60 8.72
CA GLY A 294 -7.20 10.84 7.90
C GLY A 294 -7.65 10.80 6.44
N TRP A 295 -6.91 10.08 5.60
CA TRP A 295 -7.13 10.01 4.16
C TRP A 295 -7.82 8.70 3.80
N ASN A 296 -9.06 8.80 3.29
CA ASN A 296 -9.80 7.66 2.75
C ASN A 296 -9.36 7.40 1.30
N VAL A 297 -8.14 6.88 1.13
CA VAL A 297 -7.49 6.76 -0.20
C VAL A 297 -8.24 5.80 -1.11
N GLY A 298 -8.74 4.68 -0.59
CA GLY A 298 -9.54 3.71 -1.33
C GLY A 298 -10.85 3.43 -0.60
N VAL A 299 -11.97 3.72 -1.26
CA VAL A 299 -13.32 3.59 -0.69
C VAL A 299 -14.23 2.73 -1.55
N ILE A 300 -15.17 2.05 -0.89
CA ILE A 300 -16.29 1.37 -1.52
C ILE A 300 -17.55 2.12 -1.09
N LYS A 301 -18.16 2.89 -2.00
CA LYS A 301 -19.35 3.74 -1.72
C LYS A 301 -20.68 3.04 -1.98
N LYS A 302 -20.67 1.90 -2.64
CA LYS A 302 -21.84 1.08 -2.96
C LYS A 302 -21.37 -0.33 -3.27
N GLU A 303 -22.30 -1.27 -3.35
CA GLU A 303 -21.99 -2.60 -3.87
C GLU A 303 -21.30 -2.45 -5.24
N SER A 304 -20.06 -2.96 -5.33
CA SER A 304 -19.20 -2.82 -6.48
C SER A 304 -18.43 -4.12 -6.79
N GLN A 305 -19.02 -5.27 -6.46
CA GLN A 305 -18.43 -6.57 -6.75
C GLN A 305 -18.32 -6.74 -8.27
N ALA A 306 -17.09 -6.92 -8.75
CA ALA A 306 -16.81 -7.17 -10.16
C ALA A 306 -16.85 -8.67 -10.50
N ALA A 307 -16.34 -9.51 -9.60
CA ALA A 307 -16.26 -10.97 -9.77
C ALA A 307 -16.05 -11.70 -8.44
N GLY A 308 -16.13 -13.03 -8.46
CA GLY A 308 -15.90 -13.89 -7.29
C GLY A 308 -17.17 -14.12 -6.47
N PHE A 309 -17.00 -14.56 -5.23
CA PHE A 309 -18.11 -14.96 -4.35
C PHE A 309 -18.05 -14.24 -3.01
N VAL A 310 -19.20 -13.68 -2.60
CA VAL A 310 -19.42 -13.10 -1.28
C VAL A 310 -20.66 -13.75 -0.69
N GLY A 311 -20.55 -14.24 0.54
CA GLY A 311 -21.70 -14.73 1.29
C GLY A 311 -22.81 -13.68 1.38
N ASN A 312 -24.05 -14.09 1.21
CA ASN A 312 -25.20 -13.18 1.19
C ASN A 312 -25.37 -12.32 2.46
N ARG A 313 -24.84 -12.78 3.61
CA ARG A 313 -24.86 -12.02 4.87
C ARG A 313 -23.76 -10.96 4.95
N LEU A 314 -22.79 -11.00 4.04
CA LEU A 314 -21.62 -10.11 4.03
C LEU A 314 -21.71 -9.04 2.93
N GLN A 315 -22.45 -9.29 1.85
CA GLN A 315 -22.51 -8.40 0.69
C GLN A 315 -22.97 -6.97 1.07
N GLU A 316 -23.95 -6.87 1.98
CA GLU A 316 -24.43 -5.58 2.49
C GLU A 316 -23.44 -4.86 3.40
N LYS A 317 -22.43 -5.57 3.95
CA LYS A 317 -21.39 -4.97 4.79
C LYS A 317 -20.31 -4.28 3.96
N ILE A 318 -20.00 -4.79 2.78
CA ILE A 318 -18.88 -4.35 1.94
C ILE A 318 -19.31 -3.17 1.04
N LYS A 319 -19.74 -2.09 1.69
CA LYS A 319 -20.07 -0.80 1.06
C LYS A 319 -20.04 0.31 2.10
N ASP A 320 -20.14 1.55 1.66
CA ASP A 320 -20.08 2.78 2.48
C ASP A 320 -18.95 2.73 3.52
N GLY A 321 -17.72 2.54 3.05
CA GLY A 321 -16.56 2.52 3.93
C GLY A 321 -15.22 2.55 3.21
N THR A 322 -14.17 2.67 4.01
CA THR A 322 -12.78 2.75 3.58
C THR A 322 -12.15 1.37 3.66
N VAL A 323 -11.42 1.00 2.60
CA VAL A 323 -10.65 -0.26 2.51
C VAL A 323 -9.15 -0.02 2.36
N ILE A 324 -8.75 1.18 1.98
CA ILE A 324 -7.35 1.61 1.92
C ILE A 324 -7.28 3.01 2.53
N GLY A 325 -6.47 3.21 3.55
CA GLY A 325 -6.43 4.48 4.25
C GLY A 325 -5.07 4.83 4.82
N VAL A 326 -4.89 6.12 5.09
CA VAL A 326 -3.74 6.66 5.82
C VAL A 326 -4.27 7.49 6.98
N GLN A 327 -3.94 7.08 8.19
CA GLN A 327 -4.24 7.81 9.41
C GLN A 327 -2.98 8.53 9.90
N PRO A 328 -2.90 9.87 9.74
CA PRO A 328 -1.84 10.66 10.35
C PRO A 328 -1.84 10.52 11.87
N LEU A 329 -0.66 10.43 12.46
CA LEU A 329 -0.50 10.35 13.91
C LEU A 329 0.82 11.02 14.31
N GLY A 330 0.71 12.22 14.90
CA GLY A 330 1.88 13.05 15.17
C GLY A 330 2.62 13.43 13.88
N SER A 331 3.92 13.19 13.83
CA SER A 331 4.76 13.35 12.63
C SER A 331 4.82 12.10 11.74
N GLY A 332 4.20 11.00 12.18
CA GLY A 332 4.13 9.74 11.46
C GLY A 332 2.74 9.43 10.91
N SER A 333 2.56 8.17 10.50
CA SER A 333 1.29 7.73 9.94
C SER A 333 1.10 6.21 10.07
N ILE A 334 -0.16 5.80 10.06
CA ILE A 334 -0.56 4.40 9.91
C ILE A 334 -1.21 4.27 8.53
N VAL A 335 -0.58 3.52 7.63
CA VAL A 335 -1.18 3.07 6.38
C VAL A 335 -1.85 1.73 6.65
N PHE A 336 -3.12 1.59 6.26
CA PHE A 336 -3.85 0.34 6.45
C PHE A 336 -4.56 -0.11 5.18
N PHE A 337 -4.64 -1.43 5.01
CA PHE A 337 -5.43 -2.11 4.00
C PHE A 337 -6.40 -3.07 4.71
N ALA A 338 -7.64 -3.12 4.26
CA ALA A 338 -8.63 -4.06 4.81
C ALA A 338 -8.26 -5.52 4.54
N ASP A 339 -7.59 -5.78 3.42
CA ASP A 339 -7.14 -7.11 3.00
C ASP A 339 -5.69 -7.01 2.51
N ASP A 340 -4.99 -8.15 2.42
CA ASP A 340 -3.63 -8.22 1.88
C ASP A 340 -3.53 -7.62 0.46
N PRO A 341 -2.78 -6.51 0.26
CA PRO A 341 -2.65 -5.88 -1.04
C PRO A 341 -1.86 -6.74 -2.05
N ILE A 342 -1.05 -7.70 -1.58
CA ILE A 342 -0.15 -8.51 -2.41
C ILE A 342 -0.44 -10.01 -2.30
N PHE A 343 -1.64 -10.39 -1.86
CA PHE A 343 -2.03 -11.77 -1.56
C PHE A 343 -1.41 -12.84 -2.50
N ARG A 344 -0.67 -13.77 -1.89
CA ARG A 344 0.15 -14.84 -2.49
C ARG A 344 1.13 -14.39 -3.56
N ASN A 345 1.55 -13.13 -3.51
CA ASN A 345 2.27 -12.42 -4.58
C ASN A 345 1.58 -12.44 -5.96
N PHE A 346 0.32 -12.91 -6.05
CA PHE A 346 -0.39 -13.03 -7.32
C PHE A 346 -1.15 -11.75 -7.65
N TRP A 347 -1.54 -10.97 -6.63
CA TRP A 347 -2.23 -9.70 -6.82
C TRP A 347 -1.26 -8.58 -7.20
N GLU A 348 -0.72 -8.65 -8.42
CA GLU A 348 0.29 -7.73 -8.96
C GLU A 348 -0.06 -6.25 -8.76
N ASN A 349 -1.34 -5.92 -8.93
CA ASN A 349 -1.79 -4.54 -8.90
C ASN A 349 -1.59 -3.88 -7.53
N GLY A 350 -1.52 -4.61 -6.41
CA GLY A 350 -1.28 -4.01 -5.10
C GLY A 350 0.20 -3.88 -4.70
N LYS A 351 1.13 -4.45 -5.46
CA LYS A 351 2.57 -4.33 -5.19
C LYS A 351 3.07 -2.89 -5.29
N LEU A 352 2.60 -2.14 -6.29
CA LEU A 352 2.89 -0.71 -6.41
C LEU A 352 2.32 0.08 -5.21
N MET A 353 1.11 -0.23 -4.76
CA MET A 353 0.48 0.41 -3.60
C MET A 353 1.29 0.17 -2.31
N LEU A 354 1.76 -1.06 -2.09
CA LEU A 354 2.62 -1.38 -0.95
C LEU A 354 3.99 -0.67 -1.05
N ALA A 355 4.58 -0.61 -2.25
CA ALA A 355 5.81 0.15 -2.48
C ALA A 355 5.61 1.65 -2.24
N ASN A 356 4.49 2.24 -2.65
CA ASN A 356 4.13 3.64 -2.38
C ASN A 356 3.99 3.90 -0.88
N ALA A 357 3.36 2.97 -0.14
CA ALA A 357 3.24 3.07 1.31
C ALA A 357 4.62 3.15 1.98
N VAL A 358 5.59 2.37 1.49
CA VAL A 358 6.98 2.36 2.00
C VAL A 358 7.72 3.64 1.61
N PHE A 359 7.76 3.95 0.30
CA PHE A 359 8.69 4.95 -0.24
C PHE A 359 8.11 6.36 -0.36
N LEU A 360 6.80 6.54 -0.56
CA LEU A 360 6.22 7.84 -0.94
C LEU A 360 5.33 8.47 0.14
N VAL A 361 4.67 7.66 0.98
CA VAL A 361 3.84 8.20 2.06
C VAL A 361 4.71 8.80 3.17
N ASN A 362 4.35 10.01 3.62
CA ASN A 362 5.01 10.75 4.71
C ASN A 362 6.48 11.14 4.43
N GLN A 363 6.76 11.60 3.20
CA GLN A 363 8.09 12.09 2.78
C GLN A 363 8.27 13.59 3.00
#